data_AF-A0A2U1T5K2-F1
#
_entry.id   AF-A0A2U1T5K2-F1
#
_cell.length_a   1.000
_cell.length_b   1.000
_cell.length_c   1.000
_cell.angle_alpha   90.00
_cell.angle_beta   90.00
_cell.angle_gamma   90.00
#
_symmetry.space_group_name_H-M   'P 1'
#
loop_
_entity.id
_entity.type
_entity.pdbx_description
1 polymer ?
#
loop_
_entity_poly.entity_id
_entity_poly.type
_entity_poly.pdbx_seq_one_letter_code
_entity_poly.pdbx_strand_id
1 'polypeptide(L)' 'MAVAPVHVSVVKPSDAADTVDAEVISVLYVPGGYSLTAQTARGTTLRAYWSGLRLEVGERVGLKISKPWIYS' A
#
# COMPACT_ATOMS: atom_id res chain seq x y z
N MET A 1 -17.68 2.69 19.09
CA MET A 1 -16.27 2.84 18.69
C MET A 1 -16.16 2.63 17.20
N ALA A 2 -15.75 3.64 16.43
CA ALA A 2 -15.42 3.48 15.02
C ALA A 2 -13.92 3.15 14.92
N VAL A 3 -13.58 1.95 14.47
CA VAL A 3 -12.19 1.60 14.16
C VAL A 3 -11.90 2.15 12.76
N ALA A 4 -10.99 3.11 12.65
CA ALA A 4 -10.59 3.61 11.34
C ALA A 4 -9.95 2.47 10.54
N PRO A 5 -10.26 2.35 9.24
CA PRO A 5 -9.62 1.34 8.39
C PRO A 5 -8.11 1.52 8.40
N VAL A 6 -7.38 0.40 8.38
CA VAL A 6 -5.92 0.39 8.29
C VAL A 6 -5.50 1.17 7.06
N HIS A 7 -4.68 2.20 7.24
CA HIS A 7 -4.19 3.00 6.13
C HIS A 7 -2.89 2.42 5.60
N VAL A 8 -2.91 1.93 4.36
CA VAL A 8 -1.73 1.40 3.67
C VAL A 8 -1.29 2.42 2.63
N SER A 9 -0.05 2.89 2.77
CA SER A 9 0.58 3.82 1.83
C SER A 9 1.67 3.11 1.04
N VAL A 10 1.81 3.46 -0.23
CA VAL A 10 2.94 2.99 -1.04
C VAL A 10 4.15 3.88 -0.82
N VAL A 11 5.31 3.26 -0.70
CA VAL A 11 6.63 3.89 -0.62
C VAL A 11 7.58 3.18 -1.57
N LYS A 12 8.73 3.81 -1.86
CA LYS A 12 9.80 3.12 -2.58
C LYS A 12 10.25 1.89 -1.75
N PRO A 13 10.61 0.77 -2.39
CA PRO A 13 11.27 -0.33 -1.70
C PRO A 13 12.46 0.21 -0.90
N SER A 14 12.53 -0.15 0.37
CA SER A 14 13.58 0.31 1.27
C SER A 14 13.73 -0.66 2.43
N ASP A 15 14.92 -0.75 3.02
CA ASP A 15 15.17 -1.55 4.22
C ASP A 15 14.58 -0.93 5.50
N ALA A 16 13.58 -0.04 5.38
CA ALA A 16 12.93 0.58 6.52
C ALA A 16 12.09 -0.46 7.29
N ALA A 17 12.32 -0.54 8.60
CA ALA A 17 11.70 -1.55 9.47
C ALA A 17 10.17 -1.49 9.55
N ASP A 18 9.55 -0.39 9.10
CA ASP A 18 8.11 -0.17 9.06
C ASP A 18 7.49 -0.37 7.67
N THR A 19 8.25 -0.96 6.74
CA THR A 19 7.81 -1.24 5.38
C THR A 19 7.84 -2.73 5.08
N VAL A 20 6.93 -3.17 4.23
CA VAL A 20 6.85 -4.56 3.74
C VAL A 20 6.92 -4.55 2.22
N ASP A 21 7.87 -5.28 1.67
CA ASP A 21 7.97 -5.46 0.22
C ASP A 21 6.79 -6.26 -0.32
N ALA A 22 6.24 -5.76 -1.42
CA ALA A 22 5.14 -6.38 -2.15
C ALA A 22 5.30 -6.18 -3.65
N GLU A 23 4.69 -7.07 -4.42
CA GLU A 23 4.58 -7.00 -5.87
C GLU A 23 3.19 -6.48 -6.24
N VAL A 24 3.13 -5.51 -7.15
CA VAL A 24 1.86 -4.97 -7.66
C VAL A 24 1.19 -6.00 -8.55
N ILE A 25 -0.01 -6.44 -8.18
CA ILE A 25 -0.79 -7.43 -8.95
C ILE A 25 -1.93 -6.81 -9.75
N SER A 26 -2.39 -5.61 -9.36
CA SER A 26 -3.41 -4.87 -10.10
C SER A 26 -3.34 -3.37 -9.81
N VAL A 27 -3.68 -2.55 -10.79
CA VAL A 27 -3.75 -1.10 -10.67
C VAL A 27 -5.06 -0.61 -11.27
N LEU A 28 -5.84 0.14 -10.49
CA LEU A 28 -7.05 0.83 -10.92
C LEU A 28 -6.83 2.33 -10.85
N TYR A 29 -7.09 3.03 -11.94
CA TYR A 29 -7.11 4.49 -11.94
C TYR A 29 -8.38 5.00 -11.24
N VAL A 30 -8.21 5.94 -10.33
CA VAL A 30 -9.30 6.62 -9.62
C VAL A 30 -9.07 8.14 -9.66
N PRO A 31 -10.10 8.99 -9.54
CA PRO A 31 -9.90 10.42 -9.48
C PRO A 31 -8.88 10.80 -8.39
N GLY A 32 -7.77 11.43 -8.81
CA GLY A 32 -6.69 11.85 -7.92
C GLY A 32 -5.49 10.89 -7.81
N GLY A 33 -5.55 9.68 -8.37
CA GLY A 33 -4.43 8.74 -8.29
C GLY A 33 -4.75 7.31 -8.70
N TYR A 34 -4.16 6.36 -7.99
CA TYR A 34 -4.21 4.93 -8.28
C TYR A 34 -4.59 4.16 -7.03
N SER A 35 -5.59 3.29 -7.14
CA SER A 35 -5.81 2.21 -6.18
C SER A 35 -5.07 0.99 -6.67
N LEU A 36 -4.10 0.53 -5.90
CA LEU A 36 -3.31 -0.65 -6.24
C LEU A 36 -3.60 -1.79 -5.27
N THR A 37 -3.53 -2.99 -5.80
CA THR A 37 -3.50 -4.22 -5.01
C THR A 37 -2.10 -4.80 -5.17
N ALA A 38 -1.44 -5.06 -4.05
CA ALA A 38 -0.10 -5.62 -4.01
C ALA A 38 -0.05 -6.85 -3.10
N GLN A 39 0.78 -7.82 -3.45
CA GLN A 39 0.93 -9.08 -2.74
C GLN A 39 2.33 -9.18 -2.14
N THR A 40 2.39 -9.46 -0.84
CA THR A 40 3.67 -9.71 -0.15
C THR A 40 4.21 -11.09 -0.51
N ALA A 41 5.52 -11.31 -0.32
CA ALA A 41 6.14 -12.63 -0.54
C ALA A 41 5.50 -13.78 0.26
N ARG A 42 4.74 -13.46 1.32
CA ARG A 42 3.99 -14.42 2.15
C ARG A 42 2.56 -14.68 1.65
N GLY A 43 2.18 -14.13 0.50
CA GLY A 43 0.85 -14.28 -0.10
C GLY A 43 -0.22 -13.34 0.48
N THR A 44 0.13 -12.46 1.41
CA THR A 44 -0.83 -11.47 1.95
C THR A 44 -1.09 -10.41 0.90
N THR A 45 -2.36 -10.16 0.60
CA THR A 45 -2.77 -9.14 -0.38
C THR A 45 -3.26 -7.91 0.34
N LEU A 46 -2.73 -6.74 -0.03
CA LEU A 46 -3.06 -5.45 0.57
C LEU A 46 -3.47 -4.47 -0.54
N ARG A 47 -4.43 -3.61 -0.21
CA ARG A 47 -4.84 -2.51 -1.08
C ARG A 47 -4.28 -1.21 -0.53
N ALA A 48 -3.71 -0.40 -1.41
CA ALA A 48 -3.16 0.90 -1.06
C ALA A 48 -3.60 1.97 -2.07
N TYR A 49 -3.49 3.23 -1.66
CA TYR A 49 -3.67 4.38 -2.53
C TYR A 49 -2.31 5.00 -2.83
N TRP A 50 -2.12 5.43 -4.07
CA TRP A 50 -0.91 6.07 -4.55
C TRP A 50 -1.23 7.24 -5.48
N SER A 51 -0.70 8.41 -5.18
CA SER A 51 -0.89 9.64 -5.97
C SER A 51 0.34 10.02 -6.81
N GLY A 52 1.39 9.20 -6.81
CA GLY A 52 2.61 9.47 -7.57
C GLY A 52 2.53 8.99 -9.03
N LEU A 53 3.69 8.67 -9.60
CA LEU A 53 3.80 8.11 -10.95
C LEU A 53 3.01 6.80 -11.07
N ARG A 54 2.53 6.51 -12.27
CA ARG A 54 1.86 5.23 -12.55
C ARG A 54 2.81 4.08 -12.24
N LEU A 55 2.37 3.17 -11.38
CA LEU A 55 3.03 1.89 -11.11
C LEU A 55 2.51 0.83 -12.09
N GLU A 56 3.34 -0.16 -12.39
CA GLU A 56 2.98 -1.26 -13.29
C GLU A 56 2.76 -2.59 -12.56
N VAL A 57 1.99 -3.49 -13.16
CA VAL A 57 1.83 -4.85 -12.64
C VAL A 57 3.18 -5.58 -12.77
N GLY A 58 3.58 -6.28 -11.71
CA GLY A 58 4.91 -6.90 -11.58
C GLY A 58 5.96 -6.00 -10.94
N GLU A 59 5.65 -4.71 -10.72
CA GLU A 59 6.57 -3.80 -10.05
C GLU A 59 6.66 -4.10 -8.54
N ARG A 60 7.88 -3.99 -8.00
CA ARG A 60 8.12 -4.13 -6.56
C ARG A 60 7.98 -2.78 -5.86
N VAL A 61 7.22 -2.77 -4.78
CA VAL A 61 6.93 -1.59 -3.96
C VAL A 61 7.06 -1.90 -2.48
N GLY A 62 7.39 -0.88 -1.68
CA GLY A 62 7.26 -0.96 -0.23
C GLY A 62 5.86 -0.54 0.20
N LEU A 63 5.27 -1.26 1.15
CA LEU A 63 3.99 -0.91 1.77
C LEU A 63 4.22 -0.50 3.22
N LYS A 64 3.79 0.72 3.56
CA LYS A 64 3.80 1.23 4.94
C LYS A 64 2.40 1.16 5.53
N ILE A 65 2.26 0.39 6.61
CA ILE A 65 1.00 0.19 7.31
C ILE A 65 0.92 1.15 8.49
N SER A 66 0.04 2.14 8.41
CA SER A 66 -0.16 3.13 9.46
C SER A 66 -1.26 2.64 10.41
N LYS A 67 -0.95 2.54 11.72
CA LYS A 67 -1.97 2.23 12.74
C LYS A 67 -3.05 3.31 12.75
N PRO A 68 -4.32 2.94 12.99
CA PRO A 68 -5.39 3.92 13.12
C PRO A 68 -5.12 4.87 14.29
N TRP A 69 -5.44 6.14 14.11
CA TRP A 69 -5.40 7.15 15.16
C TRP A 69 -6.44 6.78 16.21
N ILE A 70 -6.01 6.23 17.34
CA ILE A 70 -6.87 6.08 18.52
C ILE A 70 -6.86 7.45 19.20
N TYR A 71 -7.95 8.20 19.07
CA TYR A 71 -8.20 9.34 19.97
C TYR A 71 -8.50 8.76 21.36
N SER A 72 -7.59 9.00 22.31
CA SER A 72 -7.78 8.75 23.75
C SER A 72 -8.59 9.85 24.39
#